data_AF-A0A2A5XG78-F1
#
_entry.id   AF-A0A2A5XG78-F1
#
_cell.length_a   1.000
_cell.length_b   1.000
_cell.length_c   1.000
_cell.angle_alpha   90.00
_cell.angle_beta   90.00
_cell.angle_gamma   90.00
#
_symmetry.space_group_name_H-M   'P 1'
#
loop_
_entity.id
_entity.type
_entity.pdbx_description
1 polymer ?
#
loop_
_entity_poly.entity_id
_entity_poly.type
_entity_poly.pdbx_seq_one_letter_code
_entity_poly.pdbx_strand_id
1 'polypeptide(L)'
;VTDGVLAASTTYDVGLEFLNELEDPAEDITEEVEEESLAHQVFYSVGGDLNVGVEYANFDTDGNPLGTQITLTTNEAGSGTITITLIHEPMKPNDGLATAGGETDMEVTFNVSVE
;
A
#
# COMPACT_ATOMS: atom_id res chain seq x y z
N VAL A 1 9.73 -9.69 -1.15
CA VAL A 1 9.26 -10.87 -1.93
C VAL A 1 9.59 -10.60 -3.38
N THR A 2 10.64 -11.22 -3.91
CA THR A 2 10.88 -11.26 -5.37
C THR A 2 10.05 -12.42 -5.92
N ASP A 3 9.20 -12.13 -6.91
CA ASP A 3 8.30 -13.06 -7.65
C ASP A 3 6.84 -13.20 -7.17
N GLY A 4 6.39 -12.43 -6.17
CA GLY A 4 4.97 -12.30 -5.86
C GLY A 4 4.25 -13.57 -5.36
N VAL A 5 4.96 -14.67 -5.09
CA VAL A 5 4.37 -15.90 -4.54
C VAL A 5 4.36 -15.83 -3.01
N LEU A 6 3.18 -15.97 -2.42
CA LEU A 6 2.93 -16.01 -0.99
C LEU A 6 2.38 -17.39 -0.59
N ALA A 7 2.60 -17.81 0.65
CA ALA A 7 2.02 -19.04 1.18
C ALA A 7 0.55 -18.82 1.53
N ALA A 8 -0.29 -19.83 1.31
CA ALA A 8 -1.68 -19.85 1.77
C ALA A 8 -1.81 -19.76 3.30
N SER A 9 -2.95 -19.25 3.79
CA SER A 9 -3.29 -19.16 5.23
C SER A 9 -2.19 -18.54 6.10
N THR A 10 -1.53 -17.50 5.58
CA THR A 10 -0.36 -16.87 6.21
C THR A 10 -0.59 -15.37 6.39
N THR A 11 -0.13 -14.83 7.51
CA THR A 11 -0.13 -13.39 7.78
C THR A 11 1.27 -12.84 7.60
N TYR A 12 1.38 -11.75 6.85
CA TYR A 12 2.61 -11.02 6.57
C TYR A 12 2.53 -9.61 7.10
N ASP A 13 3.56 -9.18 7.84
CA ASP A 13 3.82 -7.77 8.08
C ASP A 13 4.53 -7.20 6.85
N VAL A 14 3.94 -6.19 6.22
CA VAL A 14 4.44 -5.56 5.00
C VAL A 14 4.82 -4.11 5.31
N GLY A 15 6.00 -3.71 4.85
CA GLY A 15 6.45 -2.32 4.84
C GLY A 15 6.78 -1.87 3.42
N LEU A 16 6.52 -0.60 3.14
CA LEU A 16 6.84 0.06 1.87
C LEU A 16 8.09 0.94 2.01
N GLU A 17 8.87 1.00 0.93
CA GLU A 17 9.96 1.95 0.72
C GLU A 17 9.61 2.76 -0.53
N PHE A 18 9.71 4.09 -0.44
CA PHE A 18 9.43 5.01 -1.53
C PHE A 18 10.73 5.63 -2.03
N LEU A 19 11.01 5.49 -3.32
CA LEU A 19 12.20 6.04 -3.95
C LEU A 19 11.81 7.11 -4.96
N ASN A 20 12.43 8.29 -4.86
CA ASN A 20 12.38 9.32 -5.89
C ASN A 20 13.39 9.00 -6.99
N GLU A 21 12.94 8.27 -8.01
CA GLU A 21 13.77 7.88 -9.17
C GLU A 21 13.99 9.02 -10.20
N LEU A 22 13.55 10.25 -9.92
CA LEU A 22 13.88 11.42 -10.74
C LEU A 22 15.29 11.95 -10.46
N GLU A 23 15.87 11.60 -9.31
CA GLU A 23 17.25 11.91 -8.91
C GLU A 23 18.20 10.74 -9.22
N ASP A 24 19.49 11.02 -9.42
CA ASP A 24 20.54 9.99 -9.64
C ASP A 24 21.74 10.24 -8.70
N PRO A 25 21.93 9.42 -7.65
CA PRO A 25 21.15 8.22 -7.33
C PRO A 25 19.73 8.54 -6.84
N ALA A 26 18.81 7.57 -6.99
CA ALA A 26 17.46 7.68 -6.45
C ALA A 26 17.50 7.95 -4.93
N GLU A 27 16.70 8.90 -4.49
CA GLU A 27 16.60 9.30 -3.09
C GLU A 27 15.50 8.50 -2.39
N ASP A 28 15.77 8.01 -1.18
CA ASP A 28 14.75 7.40 -0.33
C ASP A 28 13.92 8.50 0.33
N ILE A 29 12.63 8.55 0.00
CA ILE A 29 11.65 9.53 0.49
C ILE A 29 10.67 8.90 1.48
N THR A 30 10.95 7.71 2.01
CA THR A 30 10.07 7.03 2.96
C THR A 30 9.89 7.85 4.24
N GLU A 31 10.95 8.48 4.74
CA GLU A 31 10.88 9.34 5.93
C GLU A 31 10.00 10.58 5.68
N GLU A 32 10.09 11.19 4.49
CA GLU A 32 9.24 12.33 4.12
C GLU A 32 7.75 11.96 4.12
N VAL A 33 7.39 10.82 3.54
CA VAL A 33 5.99 10.32 3.55
C VAL A 33 5.48 10.07 4.98
N GLU A 34 6.32 9.53 5.86
CA GLU A 34 5.97 9.30 7.28
C GLU A 34 5.86 10.60 8.08
N GLU A 35 6.79 11.54 7.89
CA GLU A 35 6.75 12.85 8.54
C GLU A 35 5.53 13.66 8.11
N GLU A 36 5.16 13.56 6.83
CA GLU A 36 3.98 14.20 6.24
C GLU A 36 2.72 13.31 6.27
N SER A 37 2.62 12.40 7.25
CA SER A 37 1.52 11.44 7.37
C SER A 37 0.11 12.04 7.33
N LEU A 38 -0.09 13.30 7.73
CA LEU A 38 -1.38 13.99 7.63
C LEU A 38 -1.76 14.30 6.17
N ALA A 39 -0.77 14.57 5.31
CA ALA A 39 -0.95 14.88 3.91
C ALA A 39 -0.95 13.64 3.01
N HIS A 40 -0.37 12.52 3.45
CA HIS A 40 -0.26 11.32 2.62
C HIS A 40 -1.17 10.17 3.08
N GLN A 41 -1.66 9.36 2.12
CA GLN A 41 -2.24 8.05 2.41
C GLN A 41 -1.96 7.06 1.27
N VAL A 42 -1.56 5.85 1.64
CA VAL A 42 -1.39 4.71 0.73
C VAL A 42 -2.69 3.90 0.70
N PHE A 43 -3.15 3.57 -0.51
CA PHE A 43 -4.32 2.73 -0.75
C PHE A 43 -3.92 1.43 -1.44
N TYR A 44 -4.68 0.37 -1.15
CA TYR A 44 -4.44 -0.97 -1.68
C TYR A 44 -5.71 -1.49 -2.38
N SER A 45 -5.58 -1.81 -3.66
CA SER A 45 -6.66 -2.42 -4.46
C SER A 45 -6.28 -3.83 -4.87
N VAL A 46 -7.10 -4.80 -4.47
CA VAL A 46 -6.92 -6.22 -4.80
C VAL A 46 -7.79 -6.59 -6.01
N GLY A 47 -7.22 -7.28 -6.98
CA GLY A 47 -7.91 -7.70 -8.20
C GLY A 47 -7.65 -9.17 -8.57
N GLY A 48 -8.44 -9.67 -9.53
CA GLY A 48 -8.37 -11.06 -9.99
C GLY A 48 -8.99 -12.06 -9.00
N ASP A 49 -8.44 -13.27 -8.97
CA ASP A 49 -8.85 -14.34 -8.05
C ASP A 49 -7.98 -14.37 -6.78
N LEU A 50 -7.30 -13.25 -6.47
CA LEU A 50 -6.43 -13.14 -5.31
C LEU A 50 -7.27 -12.98 -4.04
N ASN A 51 -7.22 -13.99 -3.17
CA ASN A 51 -7.96 -14.00 -1.90
C ASN A 51 -7.06 -13.58 -0.74
N VAL A 52 -6.92 -12.27 -0.56
CA VAL A 52 -6.12 -11.65 0.51
C VAL A 52 -6.92 -10.56 1.23
N GLY A 53 -6.65 -10.39 2.52
CA GLY A 53 -7.11 -9.26 3.33
C GLY A 53 -5.96 -8.29 3.58
N VAL A 54 -6.25 -6.99 3.52
CA VAL A 54 -5.30 -5.90 3.83
C VAL A 54 -5.83 -5.13 5.03
N GLU A 55 -5.03 -4.99 6.07
CA GLU A 55 -5.33 -4.16 7.24
C GLU A 55 -4.21 -3.15 7.47
N TYR A 56 -4.56 -1.89 7.73
CA TYR A 56 -3.58 -0.85 8.04
C TYR A 56 -2.94 -1.07 9.41
N ALA A 57 -1.61 -1.02 9.46
CA ALA A 57 -0.84 -1.20 10.69
C ALA A 57 -0.27 0.11 11.24
N ASN A 58 -0.28 1.20 10.46
CA ASN A 58 0.13 2.53 10.92
C ASN A 58 -0.85 3.63 10.50
N PHE A 59 -0.87 4.69 11.32
CA PHE A 59 -1.86 5.76 11.27
C PHE A 59 -1.17 7.11 11.49
N ASP A 60 -1.75 8.17 10.95
CA ASP A 60 -1.36 9.55 11.24
C ASP A 60 -1.77 9.97 12.66
N THR A 61 -1.39 11.19 13.06
CA THR A 61 -1.65 11.70 14.42
C THR A 61 -3.14 11.91 14.72
N ASP A 62 -3.99 11.97 13.70
CA ASP A 62 -5.45 12.08 13.83
C ASP A 62 -6.13 10.70 13.83
N GLY A 63 -5.35 9.62 13.69
CA GLY A 63 -5.83 8.24 13.71
C GLY A 63 -6.38 7.75 12.37
N ASN A 64 -6.16 8.47 11.27
CA ASN A 64 -6.48 7.97 9.93
C ASN A 64 -5.35 7.09 9.41
N PRO A 65 -5.63 6.11 8.53
CA PRO A 65 -4.59 5.28 7.97
C PRO A 65 -3.54 6.09 7.20
N LEU A 66 -2.26 5.79 7.43
CA LEU A 66 -1.17 6.22 6.55
C LEU A 66 -0.89 5.10 5.52
N GLY A 67 -0.63 3.89 6.00
CA GLY A 67 -0.58 2.70 5.15
C GLY A 67 0.74 2.40 4.46
N THR A 68 1.84 3.01 4.90
CA THR A 68 3.21 2.52 4.58
C THR A 68 3.51 1.17 5.26
N GLN A 69 2.75 0.82 6.30
CA GLN A 69 2.78 -0.48 6.96
C GLN A 69 1.38 -1.12 6.98
N ILE A 70 1.30 -2.38 6.56
CA ILE A 70 0.05 -3.16 6.57
C ILE A 70 0.29 -4.58 7.08
N THR A 71 -0.79 -5.19 7.53
CA THR A 71 -0.91 -6.64 7.69
C THR A 71 -1.62 -7.21 6.45
N LEU A 72 -0.94 -8.09 5.73
CA LEU A 72 -1.53 -8.83 4.60
C LEU A 72 -1.82 -10.27 5.04
N THR A 73 -3.07 -10.69 4.99
CA THR A 73 -3.48 -12.08 5.31
C THR A 73 -3.89 -12.79 4.03
N THR A 74 -3.22 -13.90 3.71
CA THR A 74 -3.56 -14.79 2.60
C THR A 74 -4.51 -15.88 3.05
N ASN A 75 -5.42 -16.28 2.14
CA ASN A 75 -6.38 -17.37 2.40
C ASN A 75 -6.08 -18.58 1.50
N GLU A 76 -7.02 -18.93 0.63
CA GLU A 76 -6.90 -20.02 -0.33
C GLU A 76 -5.96 -19.66 -1.48
N ALA A 77 -5.42 -20.68 -2.15
CA ALA A 77 -4.60 -20.49 -3.32
C ALA A 77 -5.36 -19.74 -4.42
N GLY A 78 -4.68 -18.83 -5.09
CA GLY A 78 -5.27 -17.90 -6.05
C GLY A 78 -4.22 -16.99 -6.64
N SER A 79 -4.58 -16.26 -7.70
CA SER A 79 -3.65 -15.32 -8.34
C SER A 79 -4.37 -14.08 -8.83
N GLY A 80 -3.67 -12.97 -8.83
CA GLY A 80 -4.22 -11.69 -9.25
C GLY A 80 -3.21 -10.57 -9.04
N THR A 81 -3.72 -9.40 -8.71
CA THR A 81 -2.89 -8.19 -8.59
C THR A 81 -3.18 -7.44 -7.29
N ILE A 82 -2.14 -6.78 -6.78
CA ILE A 82 -2.27 -5.72 -5.78
C ILE A 82 -1.78 -4.43 -6.43
N THR A 83 -2.67 -3.45 -6.56
CA THR A 83 -2.32 -2.08 -6.95
C THR A 83 -2.16 -1.25 -5.69
N ILE A 84 -1.00 -0.60 -5.56
CA ILE A 84 -0.65 0.31 -4.47
C ILE A 84 -0.67 1.73 -5.04
N THR A 85 -1.38 2.62 -4.38
CA THR A 85 -1.52 4.03 -4.80
C THR A 85 -1.20 4.95 -3.63
N LEU A 86 -0.18 5.79 -3.76
CA LEU A 86 0.08 6.88 -2.83
C LEU A 86 -0.68 8.12 -3.30
N ILE A 87 -1.46 8.72 -2.39
CA ILE A 87 -2.19 9.95 -2.64
C ILE A 87 -1.68 11.06 -1.72
N HIS A 88 -1.35 12.20 -2.30
CA HIS A 88 -1.07 13.45 -1.61
C HIS A 88 -2.34 14.30 -1.48
N GLU A 89 -2.53 14.87 -0.29
CA GLU A 89 -3.70 15.62 0.17
C GLU A 89 -5.06 14.92 -0.06
N PRO A 90 -5.24 13.64 0.34
CA PRO A 90 -6.56 13.04 0.32
C PRO A 90 -7.47 13.68 1.38
N MET A 91 -8.78 13.61 1.16
CA MET A 91 -9.78 13.81 2.20
C MET A 91 -9.55 12.80 3.32
N LYS A 92 -9.53 13.25 4.58
CA LYS A 92 -9.43 12.40 5.77
C LYS A 92 -10.44 12.86 6.83
N PRO A 93 -11.26 11.96 7.40
CA PRO A 93 -11.41 10.54 7.04
C PRO A 93 -12.04 10.37 5.64
N ASN A 94 -11.80 9.22 5.01
CA ASN A 94 -12.42 8.81 3.74
C ASN A 94 -12.94 7.37 3.80
N ASP A 95 -13.76 7.01 2.82
CA ASP A 95 -14.32 5.66 2.66
C ASP A 95 -13.50 4.79 1.67
N GLY A 96 -12.24 5.19 1.39
CA GLY A 96 -11.34 4.54 0.45
C GLY A 96 -10.98 5.38 -0.78
N LEU A 97 -10.13 4.81 -1.64
CA LEU A 97 -9.48 5.49 -2.76
C LEU A 97 -10.48 6.25 -3.67
N ALA A 98 -11.64 5.66 -3.96
CA ALA A 98 -12.63 6.24 -4.86
C ALA A 98 -13.24 7.57 -4.36
N THR A 99 -13.18 7.84 -3.05
CA THR A 99 -13.72 9.06 -2.43
C THR A 99 -12.65 9.94 -1.79
N ALA A 100 -11.40 9.48 -1.76
CA ALA A 100 -10.29 10.19 -1.15
C ALA A 100 -9.96 11.51 -1.86
N GLY A 101 -10.12 11.60 -3.18
CA GLY A 101 -9.65 12.80 -3.92
C GLY A 101 -8.12 12.91 -3.87
N GLY A 102 -7.60 14.13 -3.79
CA GLY A 102 -6.15 14.37 -3.77
C GLY A 102 -5.46 14.18 -5.12
N GLU A 103 -4.14 14.19 -5.10
CA GLU A 103 -3.26 13.95 -6.24
C GLU A 103 -2.57 12.58 -6.11
N THR A 104 -2.33 11.91 -7.23
CA THR A 104 -1.66 10.60 -7.24
C THR A 104 -0.16 10.78 -7.46
N ASP A 105 0.62 10.69 -6.38
CA ASP A 105 2.08 10.74 -6.46
C ASP A 105 2.66 9.48 -7.09
N MET A 106 2.07 8.32 -6.76
CA MET A 106 2.54 7.02 -7.22
C MET A 106 1.40 6.02 -7.37
N GLU A 107 1.45 5.24 -8.45
CA GLU A 107 0.61 4.07 -8.64
C GLU A 107 1.45 2.93 -9.24
N VAL A 108 1.43 1.77 -8.61
CA VAL A 108 2.16 0.58 -9.07
C VAL A 108 1.33 -0.67 -8.87
N THR A 109 1.38 -1.58 -9.83
CA THR A 109 0.67 -2.87 -9.77
C THR A 109 1.65 -4.02 -9.72
N PHE A 110 1.48 -4.88 -8.72
CA PHE A 110 2.22 -6.13 -8.57
C PHE A 110 1.34 -7.33 -8.92
N ASN A 111 1.88 -8.28 -9.69
CA ASN A 111 1.28 -9.60 -9.84
C ASN A 111 1.62 -10.45 -8.61
N VAL A 112 0.62 -11.07 -8.02
CA VAL A 112 0.74 -11.86 -6.78
C VAL A 112 0.02 -13.20 -6.94
N SER A 113 0.61 -14.28 -6.45
CA SER A 113 -0.02 -15.58 -6.29
C SER A 113 0.05 -16.05 -4.84
N VAL A 114 -0.92 -16.85 -4.43
CA VAL A 114 -0.98 -17.56 -3.16
C VAL A 114 -0.95 -19.05 -3.48
N GLU A 115 -0.05 -19.80 -2.85
CA GLU A 115 0.18 -21.24 -3.07
C GLU A 115 0.27 -22.04 -1.76
#